data_AF-T1DCP5-F1
#
_entry.id   AF-T1DCP5-F1
#
_cell.length_a   1.000
_cell.length_b   1.000
_cell.length_c   1.000
_cell.angle_alpha   90.00
_cell.angle_beta   90.00
_cell.angle_gamma   90.00
#
_symmetry.space_group_name_H-M   'P 1'
#
loop_
_entity.id
_entity.type
_entity.pdbx_description
1 polymer ?
#
loop_
_entity_poly.entity_id
_entity_poly.type
_entity_poly.pdbx_seq_one_letter_code
_entity_poly.pdbx_strand_id
1 'polypeptide(L)'
;MEQFARDARITTIYEGTTQIQALDLLGRKVFQLQGAGLRLFLERIDAFCQQHAGNAPLTEFVAPLGKLARQWSEITQRVGVAAVGNPDEIGAAAVDYLFYSGYITLAYFWARSVAAADAGARSAEFKQAKRATARFYFQRILPRTEAHATSLRAGAASLMDLPEQLFG
;
A
#
# COMPACT_ATOMS: atom_id res chain seq x y z
N MET A 1 9.29 17.20 20.75
CA MET A 1 8.21 16.77 19.82
C MET A 1 8.09 17.72 18.63
N GLU A 2 7.98 19.04 18.83
CA GLU A 2 7.91 20.02 17.73
C GLU A 2 9.10 19.95 16.77
N GLN A 3 10.32 19.81 17.30
CA GLN A 3 11.52 19.60 16.49
C GLN A 3 11.42 18.39 15.55
N PHE A 4 10.92 17.24 16.03
CA PHE A 4 10.76 16.06 15.17
C PHE A 4 9.78 16.31 14.01
N ALA A 5 8.72 17.09 14.24
CA ALA A 5 7.78 17.43 13.18
C ALA A 5 8.41 18.35 12.12
N ARG A 6 9.23 19.33 12.55
CA ARG A 6 9.98 20.20 11.64
C ARG A 6 11.01 19.41 10.83
N ASP A 7 11.81 18.58 11.51
CA ASP A 7 12.87 17.81 10.89
C ASP A 7 12.29 16.75 9.93
N ALA A 8 11.13 16.16 10.23
CA ALA A 8 10.47 15.21 9.34
C ALA A 8 9.82 15.87 8.11
N ARG A 9 9.45 17.16 8.17
CA ARG A 9 8.72 17.81 7.07
C ARG A 9 9.50 17.86 5.77
N ILE A 10 10.83 18.01 5.84
CA ILE A 10 11.67 18.09 4.64
C ILE A 10 11.71 16.75 3.89
N THR A 11 11.48 15.62 4.58
CA THR A 11 11.56 14.26 4.01
C THR A 11 10.52 13.98 2.93
N THR A 12 9.43 14.77 2.88
CA THR A 12 8.38 14.65 1.85
C THR A 12 8.59 15.58 0.66
N ILE A 13 9.67 16.38 0.68
CA ILE A 13 9.93 17.46 -0.28
C ILE A 13 11.27 17.27 -0.99
N TYR A 14 12.34 17.05 -0.22
CA TYR A 14 13.69 16.89 -0.75
C TYR A 14 13.87 15.50 -1.38
N GLU A 15 14.75 15.39 -2.38
CA GLU A 15 14.96 14.17 -3.20
C GLU A 15 13.70 13.67 -3.91
N GLY A 16 12.81 14.60 -4.29
CA GLY A 16 11.56 14.32 -4.99
C GLY A 16 10.38 14.34 -4.05
N THR A 17 9.38 15.18 -4.39
CA THR A 17 8.15 15.30 -3.61
C THR A 17 7.37 13.99 -3.61
N THR A 18 6.42 13.85 -2.67
CA THR A 18 5.54 12.68 -2.62
C THR A 18 4.86 12.38 -3.97
N GLN A 19 4.41 13.40 -4.72
CA GLN A 19 3.82 13.21 -6.05
C GLN A 19 4.85 12.66 -7.05
N ILE A 20 6.08 13.17 -7.04
CA ILE A 20 7.14 12.68 -7.95
C ILE A 20 7.48 11.22 -7.66
N GLN A 21 7.61 10.86 -6.38
CA GLN A 21 7.83 9.47 -5.97
C GLN A 21 6.65 8.56 -6.34
N ALA A 22 5.42 9.07 -6.21
CA ALA A 22 4.21 8.34 -6.57
C ALA A 22 4.10 8.08 -8.09
N LEU A 23 4.40 9.09 -8.90
CA LEU A 23 4.48 8.98 -10.36
C LEU A 23 5.60 8.03 -10.78
N ASP A 24 6.74 8.06 -10.08
CA ASP A 24 7.82 7.12 -10.32
C ASP A 24 7.35 5.68 -10.10
N LEU A 25 6.69 5.42 -8.97
CA LEU A 25 6.18 4.10 -8.65
C LEU A 25 5.15 3.62 -9.68
N LEU A 26 4.08 4.38 -9.90
CA LEU A 26 2.96 3.94 -10.72
C LEU A 26 3.27 4.02 -12.21
N GLY A 27 3.78 5.15 -12.69
CA GLY A 27 4.10 5.36 -14.09
C GLY A 27 5.32 4.53 -14.53
N ARG A 28 6.47 4.74 -13.88
CA ARG A 28 7.72 4.09 -14.31
C ARG A 28 7.86 2.66 -13.79
N LYS A 29 7.79 2.43 -12.47
CA LYS A 29 8.09 1.11 -11.90
C LYS A 29 6.99 0.07 -12.14
N VAL A 30 5.74 0.51 -12.28
CA VAL A 30 4.61 -0.37 -12.56
C VAL A 30 4.30 -0.40 -14.06
N PHE A 31 3.83 0.69 -14.67
CA PHE A 31 3.36 0.60 -16.06
C PHE A 31 4.48 0.45 -17.10
N GLN A 32 5.52 1.29 -17.05
CA GLN A 32 6.61 1.22 -18.04
C GLN A 32 7.38 -0.11 -17.96
N LEU A 33 7.52 -0.68 -16.76
CA LEU A 33 8.14 -2.00 -16.53
C LEU A 33 7.13 -3.17 -16.56
N GLN A 34 5.93 -2.97 -17.11
CA GLN A 34 4.91 -4.00 -17.32
C GLN A 34 4.58 -4.81 -16.04
N GLY A 35 4.61 -4.14 -14.89
CA GLY A 35 4.26 -4.70 -13.59
C GLY A 35 5.20 -5.78 -13.08
N ALA A 36 6.39 -5.96 -13.66
CA ALA A 36 7.30 -7.06 -13.30
C ALA A 36 7.63 -7.09 -11.79
N GLY A 37 7.98 -5.94 -11.21
CA GLY A 37 8.27 -5.83 -9.77
C GLY A 37 7.03 -6.03 -8.89
N LEU A 38 5.87 -5.50 -9.31
CA LEU A 38 4.61 -5.68 -8.59
C LEU A 38 4.22 -7.16 -8.54
N ARG A 39 4.24 -7.84 -9.69
CA ARG A 39 3.91 -9.26 -9.80
C ARG A 39 4.81 -10.12 -8.91
N LEU A 40 6.13 -9.91 -8.97
CA LEU A 40 7.07 -10.60 -8.08
C LEU A 40 6.74 -10.37 -6.60
N PHE A 41 6.34 -9.16 -6.23
CA PHE A 41 6.01 -8.86 -4.83
C PHE A 41 4.66 -9.48 -4.40
N LEU A 42 3.64 -9.44 -5.27
CA LEU A 42 2.35 -10.08 -5.02
C LEU A 42 2.49 -11.60 -4.91
N GLU A 43 3.33 -12.24 -5.74
CA GLU A 43 3.67 -13.67 -5.64
C GLU A 43 4.31 -14.00 -4.29
N ARG A 44 5.18 -13.14 -3.75
CA ARG A 44 5.76 -13.33 -2.40
C ARG A 44 4.70 -13.23 -1.31
N ILE A 45 3.76 -12.29 -1.42
CA ILE A 45 2.65 -12.17 -0.47
C ILE A 45 1.77 -13.41 -0.54
N ASP A 46 1.41 -13.84 -1.75
CA ASP A 46 0.56 -15.01 -1.96
C ASP A 46 1.21 -16.29 -1.41
N ALA A 47 2.48 -16.53 -1.74
CA ALA A 47 3.24 -17.66 -1.20
C ALA A 47 3.29 -17.65 0.33
N PHE A 48 3.50 -16.48 0.95
CA PHE A 48 3.47 -16.35 2.40
C PHE A 48 2.07 -16.65 2.99
N CYS A 49 1.01 -16.13 2.37
CA CYS A 49 -0.37 -16.41 2.78
C CYS A 49 -0.69 -17.91 2.68
N GLN A 50 -0.27 -18.58 1.59
CA GLN A 50 -0.46 -20.02 1.41
C GLN A 50 0.31 -20.83 2.44
N GLN A 51 1.59 -20.52 2.66
CA GLN A 51 2.45 -21.19 3.65
C GLN A 51 1.85 -21.16 5.05
N HIS A 52 1.14 -20.08 5.40
CA HIS A 52 0.62 -19.85 6.74
C HIS A 52 -0.91 -19.96 6.85
N ALA A 53 -1.60 -20.46 5.81
CA ALA A 53 -3.06 -20.55 5.79
C ALA A 53 -3.63 -21.40 6.95
N GLY A 54 -2.93 -22.45 7.38
CA GLY A 54 -3.31 -23.32 8.50
C GLY A 54 -2.74 -22.93 9.87
N ASN A 55 -1.98 -21.83 9.96
CA ASN A 55 -1.37 -21.40 11.22
C ASN A 55 -2.36 -20.49 11.98
N ALA A 56 -3.07 -21.05 12.96
CA ALA A 56 -4.12 -20.35 13.70
C ALA A 56 -3.71 -18.97 14.26
N PRO A 57 -2.53 -18.80 14.89
CA PRO A 57 -2.00 -17.48 15.27
C PRO A 57 -1.84 -16.45 14.15
N LEU A 58 -1.69 -16.88 12.89
CA LEU A 58 -1.47 -16.02 11.73
C LEU A 58 -2.71 -15.81 10.87
N THR A 59 -3.76 -16.63 11.04
CA THR A 59 -4.99 -16.60 10.24
C THR A 59 -5.62 -15.20 10.19
N GLU A 60 -5.60 -14.46 11.30
CA GLU A 60 -6.14 -13.10 11.38
C GLU A 60 -5.40 -12.07 10.51
N PHE A 61 -4.16 -12.37 10.10
CA PHE A 61 -3.33 -11.49 9.26
C PHE A 61 -3.29 -11.92 7.79
N VAL A 62 -3.17 -13.23 7.54
CA VAL A 62 -2.96 -13.74 6.17
C VAL A 62 -4.20 -13.60 5.29
N ALA A 63 -5.40 -13.79 5.84
CA ALA A 63 -6.64 -13.68 5.09
C ALA A 63 -6.91 -12.23 4.59
N PRO A 64 -6.89 -11.18 5.43
CA PRO A 64 -7.05 -9.81 4.95
C PRO A 64 -5.89 -9.37 4.05
N LEU A 65 -4.66 -9.81 4.32
CA LEU A 65 -3.52 -9.49 3.48
C LEU A 65 -3.69 -10.04 2.05
N GLY A 66 -4.06 -11.32 1.91
CA GLY A 66 -4.30 -11.93 0.60
C GLY A 66 -5.44 -11.27 -0.17
N LYS A 67 -6.51 -10.85 0.53
CA LYS A 67 -7.62 -10.08 -0.07
C LYS A 67 -7.12 -8.74 -0.64
N LEU A 68 -6.34 -8.00 0.14
CA LEU A 68 -5.81 -6.70 -0.29
C LEU A 68 -4.78 -6.84 -1.41
N ALA A 69 -3.94 -7.89 -1.40
CA ALA A 69 -3.00 -8.17 -2.48
C ALA A 69 -3.71 -8.41 -3.83
N ARG A 70 -4.83 -9.14 -3.84
CA ARG A 70 -5.67 -9.30 -5.03
C ARG A 70 -6.29 -7.99 -5.47
N GLN A 71 -6.87 -7.24 -4.55
CA GLN A 71 -7.45 -5.91 -4.84
C GLN A 71 -6.39 -4.94 -5.39
N TRP A 72 -5.14 -5.02 -4.93
CA TRP A 72 -4.04 -4.22 -5.48
C TRP A 72 -3.84 -4.51 -6.97
N SER A 73 -3.78 -5.78 -7.36
CA SER A 73 -3.68 -6.16 -8.78
C SER A 73 -4.85 -5.64 -9.61
N GLU A 74 -6.09 -5.77 -9.10
CA GLU A 74 -7.30 -5.28 -9.75
C GLU A 74 -7.29 -3.75 -9.95
N ILE A 75 -6.88 -3.01 -8.91
CA ILE A 75 -6.74 -1.55 -8.98
C ILE A 75 -5.70 -1.15 -10.03
N THR A 76 -4.54 -1.80 -10.03
CA THR A 76 -3.48 -1.52 -11.02
C THR A 76 -3.98 -1.73 -12.44
N GLN A 77 -4.70 -2.82 -12.70
CA GLN A 77 -5.28 -3.10 -14.02
C GLN A 77 -6.31 -2.04 -14.41
N ARG A 78 -7.20 -1.66 -13.50
CA ARG A 78 -8.22 -0.64 -13.75
C ARG A 78 -7.61 0.71 -14.12
N VAL A 79 -6.59 1.16 -13.38
CA VAL A 79 -5.88 2.40 -13.70
C VAL A 79 -5.20 2.30 -15.07
N GLY A 80 -4.57 1.15 -15.36
CA GLY A 80 -3.94 0.92 -16.67
C GLY A 80 -4.92 1.00 -17.84
N VAL A 81 -6.12 0.41 -17.68
CA VAL A 81 -7.19 0.49 -18.70
C VAL A 81 -7.67 1.93 -18.90
N ALA A 82 -7.91 2.67 -17.81
CA ALA A 82 -8.34 4.06 -17.89
C ALA A 82 -7.28 4.95 -18.56
N ALA A 83 -5.99 4.69 -18.28
CA ALA A 83 -4.87 5.43 -18.82
C ALA A 83 -4.67 5.31 -20.34
N VAL A 84 -5.21 4.27 -20.99
CA VAL A 84 -5.13 4.12 -22.46
C VAL A 84 -5.87 5.25 -23.18
N GLY A 85 -7.00 5.69 -22.64
CA GLY A 85 -7.82 6.75 -23.22
C GLY A 85 -7.56 8.13 -22.62
N ASN A 86 -6.99 8.20 -21.41
CA ASN A 86 -6.72 9.45 -20.71
C ASN A 86 -5.42 9.36 -19.88
N PRO A 87 -4.31 9.99 -20.32
CA PRO A 87 -3.03 9.91 -19.60
C PRO A 87 -3.08 10.55 -18.19
N ASP A 88 -4.03 11.47 -17.94
CA ASP A 88 -4.17 12.13 -16.63
C ASP A 88 -4.58 11.16 -15.51
N GLU A 89 -5.15 10.00 -15.86
CA GLU A 89 -5.53 8.95 -14.91
C GLU A 89 -4.34 8.44 -14.09
N ILE A 90 -3.14 8.39 -14.68
CA ILE A 90 -1.93 7.98 -13.94
C ILE A 90 -1.57 9.04 -12.90
N GLY A 91 -1.64 10.32 -13.29
CA GLY A 91 -1.34 11.44 -12.40
C GLY A 91 -2.32 11.54 -11.22
N ALA A 92 -3.61 11.42 -11.53
CA ALA A 92 -4.69 11.42 -10.56
C ALA A 92 -4.59 10.26 -9.56
N ALA A 93 -4.22 9.06 -10.04
CA ALA A 93 -4.13 7.87 -9.20
C ALA A 93 -2.84 7.78 -8.36
N ALA A 94 -1.79 8.50 -8.73
CA ALA A 94 -0.43 8.22 -8.25
C ALA A 94 -0.31 8.17 -6.72
N VAL A 95 -0.74 9.22 -6.02
CA VAL A 95 -0.50 9.35 -4.56
C VAL A 95 -1.35 8.36 -3.78
N ASP A 96 -2.62 8.20 -4.11
CA ASP A 96 -3.46 7.18 -3.49
C ASP A 96 -2.90 5.78 -3.74
N TYR A 97 -2.38 5.51 -4.93
CA TYR A 97 -1.72 4.24 -5.25
C TYR A 97 -0.47 4.02 -4.38
N LEU A 98 0.36 5.05 -4.19
CA LEU A 98 1.55 5.00 -3.34
C LEU A 98 1.19 4.68 -1.88
N PHE A 99 0.18 5.32 -1.31
CA PHE A 99 -0.24 5.02 0.06
C PHE A 99 -0.90 3.65 0.18
N TYR A 100 -1.80 3.31 -0.75
CA TYR A 100 -2.46 2.00 -0.79
C TYR A 100 -1.43 0.86 -0.80
N SER A 101 -0.44 0.95 -1.69
CA SER A 101 0.66 -0.02 -1.80
C SER A 101 1.54 -0.05 -0.54
N GLY A 102 1.83 1.10 0.06
CA GLY A 102 2.58 1.21 1.31
C GLY A 102 1.91 0.50 2.49
N TYR A 103 0.59 0.67 2.66
CA TYR A 103 -0.15 0.00 3.73
C TYR A 103 -0.13 -1.52 3.61
N ILE A 104 -0.31 -2.06 2.40
CA ILE A 104 -0.25 -3.51 2.15
C ILE A 104 1.17 -4.04 2.37
N THR A 105 2.18 -3.30 1.92
CA THR A 105 3.59 -3.65 2.10
C THR A 105 3.93 -3.77 3.59
N LEU A 106 3.52 -2.81 4.41
CA LEU A 106 3.71 -2.86 5.86
C LEU A 106 2.89 -3.98 6.51
N ALA A 107 1.64 -4.22 6.08
CA ALA A 107 0.83 -5.34 6.57
C ALA A 107 1.54 -6.69 6.34
N TYR A 108 2.14 -6.89 5.16
CA TYR A 108 2.95 -8.07 4.85
C TYR A 108 4.14 -8.22 5.81
N PHE A 109 4.89 -7.16 6.06
CA PHE A 109 6.03 -7.22 6.98
C PHE A 109 5.61 -7.39 8.44
N TRP A 110 4.46 -6.87 8.86
CA TRP A 110 3.90 -7.15 10.19
C TRP A 110 3.54 -8.63 10.35
N ALA A 111 2.83 -9.20 9.38
CA ALA A 111 2.48 -10.62 9.39
C ALA A 111 3.75 -11.51 9.40
N ARG A 112 4.76 -11.17 8.60
CA ARG A 112 6.07 -11.83 8.62
C ARG A 112 6.79 -11.70 9.95
N SER A 113 6.74 -10.52 10.57
CA SER A 113 7.35 -10.31 11.89
C SER A 113 6.70 -11.16 12.96
N VAL A 114 5.39 -11.41 12.89
CA VAL A 114 4.70 -12.33 13.80
C VAL A 114 5.16 -13.77 13.55
N ALA A 115 5.15 -14.21 12.29
CA ALA A 115 5.59 -15.55 11.92
C ALA A 115 7.04 -15.84 12.38
N ALA A 116 7.93 -14.88 12.16
CA ALA A 116 9.34 -15.00 12.58
C ALA A 116 9.51 -14.98 14.10
N ALA A 117 8.74 -14.16 14.83
CA ALA A 117 8.77 -14.15 16.28
C ALA A 117 8.29 -15.50 16.86
N ASP A 118 7.25 -16.09 16.25
CA ASP A 118 6.68 -17.36 16.68
C ASP A 118 7.63 -18.53 16.48
N ALA A 119 8.31 -18.59 15.34
CA ALA A 119 9.31 -19.62 15.03
C ALA A 119 10.63 -19.45 15.81
N GLY A 120 10.93 -18.25 16.32
CA GLY A 120 12.19 -17.96 17.01
C GLY A 120 12.19 -18.24 18.51
N ALA A 121 13.39 -18.25 19.10
CA ALA A 121 13.62 -18.36 20.54
C ALA A 121 13.46 -17.00 21.27
N ARG A 122 12.31 -16.34 21.07
CA ARG A 122 11.94 -15.10 21.78
C ARG A 122 11.08 -15.40 23.01
N SER A 123 11.09 -14.49 23.99
CA SER A 123 10.23 -14.63 25.18
C SER A 123 8.74 -14.60 24.81
N ALA A 124 7.89 -15.15 25.67
CA ALA A 124 6.44 -15.16 25.45
C ALA A 124 5.88 -13.73 25.35
N GLU A 125 6.38 -12.83 26.19
CA GLU A 125 5.98 -11.41 26.23
C GLU A 125 6.33 -10.70 24.92
N PHE A 126 7.51 -10.96 24.36
CA PHE A 126 7.91 -10.38 23.07
C PHE A 126 7.01 -10.88 21.93
N LYS A 127 6.71 -12.18 21.90
CA LYS A 127 5.80 -12.76 20.88
C LYS A 127 4.39 -12.16 21.01
N GLN A 128 3.88 -12.04 22.23
CA GLN A 128 2.59 -11.41 22.51
C GLN A 128 2.58 -9.94 22.06
N ALA A 129 3.61 -9.17 22.39
CA ALA A 129 3.72 -7.77 21.97
C ALA A 129 3.73 -7.64 20.44
N LYS A 130 4.48 -8.50 19.72
CA LYS A 130 4.50 -8.50 18.25
C LYS A 130 3.13 -8.78 17.64
N ARG A 131 2.40 -9.77 18.15
CA ARG A 131 1.02 -10.06 17.72
C ARG A 131 0.08 -8.89 18.01
N ALA A 132 0.17 -8.29 19.19
CA ALA A 132 -0.67 -7.15 19.57
C ALA A 132 -0.44 -5.93 18.65
N THR A 133 0.81 -5.60 18.36
CA THR A 133 1.14 -4.49 17.44
C THR A 133 0.68 -4.76 16.02
N ALA A 134 0.88 -5.98 15.50
CA ALA A 134 0.38 -6.37 14.19
C ALA A 134 -1.16 -6.27 14.14
N ARG A 135 -1.85 -6.77 15.16
CA ARG A 135 -3.32 -6.66 15.28
C ARG A 135 -3.79 -5.22 15.28
N PHE A 136 -3.15 -4.35 16.05
CA PHE A 136 -3.45 -2.92 16.01
C PHE A 136 -3.30 -2.35 14.60
N TYR A 137 -2.20 -2.66 13.91
CA TYR A 137 -1.98 -2.19 12.55
C TYR A 137 -3.11 -2.66 11.61
N PHE A 138 -3.43 -3.95 11.61
CA PHE A 138 -4.47 -4.53 10.76
C PHE A 138 -5.88 -3.98 11.08
N GLN A 139 -6.19 -3.69 12.35
CA GLN A 139 -7.52 -3.25 12.75
C GLN A 139 -7.72 -1.73 12.73
N ARG A 140 -6.65 -0.94 12.88
CA ARG A 140 -6.74 0.54 13.07
C ARG A 140 -6.08 1.35 11.97
N ILE A 141 -5.08 0.79 11.29
CA ILE A 141 -4.29 1.54 10.30
C ILE A 141 -4.57 1.03 8.89
N LEU A 142 -4.53 -0.30 8.69
CA LEU A 142 -4.77 -0.93 7.40
C LEU A 142 -6.11 -0.55 6.75
N PRO A 143 -7.22 -0.33 7.48
CA PRO A 143 -8.49 0.10 6.87
C PRO A 143 -8.41 1.42 6.07
N ARG A 144 -7.36 2.24 6.26
CA ARG A 144 -7.12 3.43 5.44
C ARG A 144 -6.92 3.09 3.95
N THR A 145 -6.58 1.85 3.60
CA THR A 145 -6.57 1.37 2.21
C THR A 145 -7.93 1.53 1.54
N GLU A 146 -9.03 1.47 2.28
CA GLU A 146 -10.38 1.60 1.71
C GLU A 146 -10.65 3.00 1.18
N ALA A 147 -10.17 4.03 1.90
CA ALA A 147 -10.26 5.41 1.45
C ALA A 147 -9.46 5.61 0.16
N HIS A 148 -8.19 5.17 0.13
CA HIS A 148 -7.36 5.26 -1.07
C HIS A 148 -7.94 4.46 -2.24
N ALA A 149 -8.45 3.25 -2.00
CA ALA A 149 -9.12 2.45 -3.04
C ALA A 149 -10.38 3.13 -3.58
N THR A 150 -11.07 3.93 -2.76
CA THR A 150 -12.25 4.69 -3.18
C THR A 150 -11.83 5.86 -4.06
N SER A 151 -10.84 6.66 -3.63
CA SER A 151 -10.28 7.75 -4.43
C SER A 151 -9.75 7.26 -5.78
N LEU A 152 -9.01 6.14 -5.80
CA LEU A 152 -8.49 5.52 -7.02
C LEU A 152 -9.59 5.13 -8.02
N ARG A 153 -10.80 4.83 -7.57
CA ARG A 153 -11.93 4.48 -8.44
C ARG A 153 -12.64 5.70 -9.02
N ALA A 154 -12.46 6.88 -8.43
CA ALA A 154 -13.08 8.12 -8.89
C ALA A 154 -12.48 8.62 -10.21
N GLY A 155 -11.21 8.28 -10.49
CA GLY A 155 -10.51 8.67 -11.72
C GLY A 155 -10.14 10.16 -11.76
N ALA A 156 -9.76 10.64 -12.94
CA ALA A 156 -9.25 12.00 -13.10
C ALA A 156 -10.34 13.09 -13.24
N ALA A 157 -11.56 12.74 -13.60
CA ALA A 157 -12.61 13.70 -13.99
C ALA A 157 -12.82 14.82 -12.96
N SER A 158 -13.01 14.49 -11.68
CA SER A 158 -13.23 15.51 -10.64
C SER A 158 -12.03 16.42 -10.38
N LEU A 159 -10.84 16.05 -10.85
CA LEU A 159 -9.63 16.87 -10.76
C LEU A 159 -9.41 17.73 -12.01
N MET A 160 -9.79 17.22 -13.18
CA MET A 160 -9.47 17.83 -14.48
C MET A 160 -10.63 18.63 -15.08
N ASP A 161 -11.88 18.39 -14.65
CA ASP A 161 -13.06 19.03 -15.22
C ASP A 161 -13.29 20.47 -14.71
N LEU A 162 -12.69 20.84 -13.56
CA LEU A 162 -12.87 22.18 -12.99
C LEU A 162 -12.03 23.21 -13.76
N PRO A 163 -12.64 24.24 -14.38
CA PRO A 163 -11.88 25.30 -15.03
C PRO A 163 -11.00 26.06 -14.04
N GLU A 164 -9.80 26.43 -14.47
CA GLU A 164 -8.81 27.12 -13.64
C GLU A 164 -9.37 28.38 -12.96
N GLN A 165 -10.22 29.16 -13.65
CA GLN A 165 -10.76 30.41 -13.10
C GLN A 165 -11.73 30.21 -11.93
N LEU A 166 -12.18 28.97 -11.69
CA LEU A 166 -13.05 28.63 -10.57
C LEU A 166 -12.28 28.14 -9.33
N PHE A 167 -10.95 28.02 -9.40
CA PHE A 167 -10.11 27.84 -8.22
C PHE A 167 -9.97 29.20 -7.51
N GLY A 168 -10.29 29.22 -6.21
CA GLY A 168 -10.26 30.43 -5.36
C GLY A 168 -8.88 30.77 -4.80
#